data_AF-A0A3E5GBT0-F1
#
_entry.id   AF-A0A3E5GBT0-F1
#
_cell.length_a   1.000
_cell.length_b   1.000
_cell.length_c   1.000
_cell.angle_alpha   90.00
_cell.angle_beta   90.00
_cell.angle_gamma   90.00
#
_symmetry.space_group_name_H-M   'P 1'
#
loop_
_entity.id
_entity.type
_entity.pdbx_description
1 polymer ?
#
loop_
_entity_poly.entity_id
_entity_poly.type
_entity_poly.pdbx_seq_one_letter_code
_entity_poly.pdbx_strand_id
1 'polypeptide(L)'
;MDLEEVMAQKKKNLEMLIRNKDEAIRKEMLQYEEAELYIRLQSECFNLYPVVIKAMALLIADDRRRAIFCSIVKGHRLEKLAAAHNMTPEEAVREFRSVVCDLNSRIKHGAFTAKESVNLQLMLERNSLKERLRSYDLLLQQLQQENKELREQLDTLQNEVRAESEAVMTLEKEWAIREEIKKELQEKMWMELKRLMEESKAITTMKSTDRVSFFVRSLRWLKRKLRLGLARTQPPVN
;
A
#
# COMPACT_ATOMS: atom_id res chain seq x y z
N MET A 1 10.75 94.92 51.21
CA MET A 1 11.11 94.03 50.09
C MET A 1 11.89 94.88 49.11
N ASP A 2 13.10 94.43 48.79
CA ASP A 2 13.99 95.14 47.87
C ASP A 2 13.45 95.05 46.44
N LEU A 3 13.52 96.16 45.70
CA LEU A 3 12.99 96.23 44.33
C LEU A 3 13.72 95.24 43.42
N GLU A 4 15.00 94.99 43.70
CA GLU A 4 15.83 94.02 42.98
C GLU A 4 15.36 92.58 43.18
N GLU A 5 14.97 92.18 44.40
CA GLU A 5 14.44 90.83 44.66
C GLU A 5 13.11 90.60 43.93
N VAL A 6 12.23 91.61 43.91
CA VAL A 6 10.94 91.51 43.20
C VAL A 6 11.15 91.39 41.68
N MET A 7 12.12 92.13 41.13
CA MET A 7 12.49 92.06 39.71
C MET A 7 13.13 90.72 39.35
N ALA A 8 14.02 90.20 40.20
CA ALA A 8 14.65 88.89 40.02
C ALA A 8 13.60 87.75 40.06
N GLN A 9 12.66 87.81 41.00
CA GLN A 9 11.59 86.82 41.11
C GLN A 9 10.63 86.87 39.90
N LYS A 10 10.28 88.06 39.42
CA LYS A 10 9.47 88.20 38.19
C LYS A 10 10.18 87.62 36.96
N LYS A 11 11.49 87.87 36.83
CA LYS A 11 12.31 87.30 35.75
C LYS A 11 12.34 85.78 35.80
N LYS A 12 12.56 85.20 36.98
CA LYS A 12 12.53 83.74 37.19
C LYS A 12 11.17 83.12 36.88
N ASN A 13 10.07 83.78 37.28
CA ASN A 13 8.72 83.31 36.98
C ASN A 13 8.41 83.34 35.48
N LEU A 14 8.85 84.38 34.77
CA LEU A 14 8.74 84.46 33.30
C LEU A 14 9.52 83.35 32.62
N GLU A 15 10.76 83.08 33.04
CA GLU A 15 11.58 82.00 32.49
C GLU A 15 10.94 80.61 32.70
N MET A 16 10.35 80.36 33.87
CA MET A 16 9.61 79.12 34.11
C MET A 16 8.35 79.01 33.24
N LEU A 17 7.62 80.11 33.06
CA LEU A 17 6.43 80.13 32.21
C LEU A 17 6.79 79.83 30.74
N ILE A 18 7.87 80.43 30.24
CA ILE A 18 8.39 80.18 28.90
C ILE A 18 8.77 78.70 28.75
N ARG A 19 9.55 78.13 29.67
CA ARG A 19 9.93 76.71 29.62
C ARG A 19 8.73 75.77 29.61
N ASN A 20 7.73 76.03 30.45
CA ASN A 20 6.52 75.21 30.51
C ASN A 20 5.71 75.29 29.20
N LYS A 21 5.67 76.47 28.57
CA LYS A 21 5.01 76.65 27.28
C LYS A 21 5.78 75.96 26.15
N ASP A 22 7.11 76.07 26.12
CA ASP A 22 7.95 75.36 25.16
C ASP A 22 7.80 73.84 25.27
N GLU A 23 7.66 73.32 26.50
CA GLU A 23 7.45 71.89 26.71
C GLU A 23 6.07 71.42 26.28
N ALA A 24 5.03 72.23 26.48
CA ALA A 24 3.70 71.96 25.95
C ALA A 24 3.69 71.94 24.41
N ILE A 25 4.35 72.93 23.79
CA ILE A 25 4.49 73.01 22.32
C ILE A 25 5.23 71.78 21.79
N ARG A 26 6.34 71.35 22.43
CA ARG A 26 7.08 70.15 22.04
C ARG A 26 6.22 68.88 22.09
N LYS A 27 5.40 68.72 23.13
CA LYS A 27 4.48 67.56 23.23
C LYS A 27 3.42 67.57 22.13
N GLU A 28 2.88 68.74 21.81
CA GLU A 28 1.89 68.87 20.72
C GLU A 28 2.53 68.61 19.36
N MET A 29 3.73 69.15 19.10
CA MET A 29 4.50 68.89 17.88
C MET A 29 4.76 67.40 17.68
N LEU A 30 5.10 66.66 18.74
CA LEU A 30 5.32 65.22 18.68
C LEU A 30 4.05 64.47 18.21
N GLN A 31 2.86 64.90 18.62
CA GLN A 31 1.60 64.30 18.17
C GLN A 31 1.37 64.50 16.67
N TYR A 32 1.72 65.68 16.15
CA TYR A 32 1.64 65.93 14.70
C TYR A 32 2.69 65.16 13.91
N GLU A 33 3.92 65.01 14.44
CA GLU A 33 4.96 64.18 13.82
C GLU A 33 4.55 62.70 13.78
N GLU A 34 3.96 62.17 14.86
CA GLU A 34 3.40 60.82 14.86
C GLU A 34 2.27 60.66 13.84
N ALA A 35 1.33 61.61 13.79
CA ALA A 35 0.24 61.58 12.83
C ALA A 35 0.72 61.66 11.37
N GLU A 36 1.71 62.52 11.09
CA GLU A 36 2.35 62.61 9.79
C GLU A 36 3.06 61.31 9.40
N LEU A 37 3.79 60.70 10.34
CA LEU A 37 4.40 59.39 10.15
C LEU A 37 3.36 58.32 9.84
N TYR A 38 2.23 58.29 10.54
CA TYR A 38 1.12 57.36 10.24
C TYR A 38 0.55 57.57 8.84
N ILE A 39 0.36 58.82 8.41
CA ILE A 39 -0.17 59.13 7.08
C ILE A 39 0.82 58.71 5.98
N ARG A 40 2.12 59.00 6.16
CA ARG A 40 3.18 58.57 5.23
C ARG A 40 3.28 57.05 5.17
N LEU A 41 3.26 56.38 6.32
CA LEU A 41 3.24 54.92 6.37
C LEU A 41 2.00 54.35 5.70
N GLN A 42 0.81 54.94 5.88
CA GLN A 42 -0.40 54.48 5.20
C GLN A 42 -0.31 54.62 3.68
N SER A 43 0.25 55.72 3.16
CA SER A 43 0.42 55.93 1.73
C SER A 43 1.48 55.01 1.13
N GLU A 44 2.61 54.81 1.81
CA GLU A 44 3.67 53.89 1.40
C GLU A 44 3.24 52.41 1.49
N CYS A 45 2.54 52.04 2.57
CA CYS A 45 2.03 50.69 2.80
C CYS A 45 0.75 50.39 2.01
N PHE A 46 0.17 51.34 1.29
CA PHE A 46 -1.01 51.09 0.44
C PHE A 46 -0.73 49.95 -0.56
N ASN A 47 0.49 49.89 -1.09
CA ASN A 47 0.95 48.81 -1.97
C ASN A 47 1.10 47.46 -1.26
N LEU A 48 1.22 47.45 0.07
CA LEU A 48 1.22 46.23 0.87
C LEU A 48 -0.20 45.71 1.12
N TYR A 49 -1.25 46.54 0.95
CA TYR A 49 -2.63 46.10 1.18
C TYR A 49 -2.98 44.85 0.36
N PRO A 50 -2.75 44.79 -0.98
CA PRO A 50 -2.97 43.56 -1.75
C PRO A 50 -2.15 42.36 -1.25
N VAL A 51 -0.91 42.59 -0.78
CA VAL A 51 -0.03 41.54 -0.26
C VAL A 51 -0.57 40.98 1.05
N VAL A 52 -0.99 41.85 1.97
CA VAL A 52 -1.58 41.49 3.26
C VAL A 52 -2.91 40.75 3.06
N ILE A 53 -3.77 41.24 2.17
CA ILE A 53 -5.04 40.57 1.83
C ILE A 53 -4.79 39.18 1.24
N LYS A 54 -3.79 39.04 0.36
CA LYS A 54 -3.41 37.73 -0.20
C LYS A 54 -2.89 36.78 0.88
N ALA A 55 -2.07 37.28 1.81
CA ALA A 55 -1.56 36.50 2.94
C ALA A 55 -2.70 36.07 3.89
N MET A 56 -3.61 36.98 4.24
CA MET A 56 -4.78 36.69 5.07
C MET A 56 -5.71 35.67 4.40
N ALA A 57 -5.91 35.77 3.08
CA ALA A 57 -6.72 34.81 2.35
C ALA A 57 -6.15 33.38 2.42
N LEU A 58 -4.82 33.22 2.38
CA LEU A 58 -4.16 31.91 2.52
C LEU A 58 -4.36 31.27 3.89
N LEU A 59 -4.63 32.05 4.93
CA LEU A 59 -4.93 31.53 6.27
C LEU A 59 -6.35 30.93 6.37
N ILE A 60 -7.21 31.18 5.39
CA ILE A 60 -8.58 30.64 5.34
C ILE A 60 -8.56 29.29 4.61
N ALA A 61 -8.73 28.21 5.38
CA ALA A 61 -8.70 26.84 4.87
C ALA A 61 -9.89 26.51 3.97
N ASP A 62 -11.09 27.01 4.30
CA ASP A 62 -12.32 26.77 3.53
C ASP A 62 -12.34 27.65 2.27
N ASP A 63 -12.39 27.00 1.11
CA ASP A 63 -12.38 27.64 -0.21
C ASP A 63 -13.59 28.56 -0.45
N ARG A 64 -14.78 28.17 0.05
CA ARG A 64 -16.00 28.99 -0.08
C ARG A 64 -15.88 30.24 0.77
N ARG A 65 -15.45 30.10 2.02
CA ARG A 65 -15.22 31.25 2.93
C ARG A 65 -14.12 32.17 2.42
N ARG A 66 -13.05 31.60 1.87
CA ARG A 66 -11.95 32.33 1.24
C ARG A 66 -12.42 33.13 0.02
N ALA A 67 -13.29 32.56 -0.81
CA ALA A 67 -13.86 33.24 -1.96
C ALA A 67 -14.76 34.43 -1.56
N ILE A 68 -15.60 34.26 -0.53
CA ILE A 68 -16.45 35.32 0.04
C ILE A 68 -15.58 36.45 0.58
N PHE A 69 -14.57 36.13 1.40
CA PHE A 69 -13.60 37.10 1.94
C PHE A 69 -12.90 37.88 0.84
N CYS A 70 -12.30 37.19 -0.14
CA CYS A 70 -11.60 37.83 -1.25
C CYS A 70 -12.52 38.75 -2.05
N SER A 71 -13.76 38.33 -2.31
CA SER A 71 -14.71 39.10 -3.12
C SER A 71 -15.14 40.38 -2.44
N ILE A 72 -15.44 40.33 -1.13
CA ILE A 72 -15.85 41.51 -0.36
C ILE A 72 -14.69 42.49 -0.22
N VAL A 73 -13.49 42.00 0.09
CA VAL A 73 -12.29 42.85 0.23
C VAL A 73 -11.88 43.51 -1.10
N LYS A 74 -12.13 42.86 -2.24
CA LYS A 74 -11.94 43.43 -3.57
C LYS A 74 -13.06 44.40 -4.00
N GLY A 75 -14.07 44.60 -3.17
CA GLY A 75 -15.17 45.54 -3.43
C GLY A 75 -16.25 44.99 -4.37
N HIS A 76 -16.42 43.67 -4.47
CA HIS A 76 -17.52 43.10 -5.26
C HIS A 76 -18.88 43.44 -4.62
N ARG A 77 -19.90 43.68 -5.45
CA ARG A 77 -21.27 43.92 -4.97
C ARG A 77 -21.81 42.69 -4.24
N LEU A 78 -22.35 42.90 -3.04
CA LEU A 78 -22.87 41.83 -2.18
C LEU A 78 -23.98 41.01 -2.86
N GLU A 79 -24.87 41.66 -3.60
CA GLU A 79 -25.97 41.00 -4.34
C GLU A 79 -25.46 39.95 -5.33
N LYS A 80 -24.40 40.29 -6.08
CA LYS A 80 -23.79 39.39 -7.07
C LYS A 80 -23.04 38.24 -6.41
N LEU A 81 -22.37 38.52 -5.29
CA LEU A 81 -21.67 37.51 -4.50
C LEU A 81 -22.65 36.51 -3.88
N ALA A 82 -23.74 37.03 -3.31
CA ALA A 82 -24.81 36.27 -2.68
C ALA A 82 -25.47 35.32 -3.70
N ALA A 83 -25.79 35.84 -4.89
CA ALA A 83 -26.30 35.03 -6.00
C ALA A 83 -25.31 33.95 -6.46
N ALA A 84 -24.01 34.27 -6.56
CA ALA A 84 -22.98 33.31 -6.98
C ALA A 84 -22.78 32.15 -6.00
N HIS A 85 -23.09 32.35 -4.72
CA HIS A 85 -22.93 31.33 -3.67
C HIS A 85 -24.24 30.80 -3.08
N ASN A 86 -25.37 31.05 -3.76
CA ASN A 86 -26.73 30.65 -3.35
C ASN A 86 -27.02 31.00 -1.87
N MET A 87 -26.76 32.25 -1.49
CA MET A 87 -27.00 32.77 -0.13
C MET A 87 -27.65 34.15 -0.20
N THR A 88 -28.10 34.65 0.95
CA THR A 88 -28.56 36.04 1.09
C THR A 88 -27.38 37.01 1.30
N PRO A 89 -27.52 38.30 0.94
CA PRO A 89 -26.50 39.31 1.25
C PRO A 89 -26.17 39.39 2.75
N GLU A 90 -27.16 39.21 3.62
CA GLU A 90 -27.01 39.22 5.08
C GLU A 90 -26.17 38.03 5.56
N GLU A 91 -26.37 36.85 4.98
CA GLU A 91 -25.55 35.67 5.25
C GLU A 91 -24.11 35.86 4.77
N ALA A 92 -23.90 36.46 3.60
CA ALA A 92 -22.56 36.75 3.09
C ALA A 92 -21.78 37.70 4.03
N VAL A 93 -22.46 38.73 4.56
CA VAL A 93 -21.87 39.65 5.55
C VAL A 93 -21.60 38.96 6.88
N ARG A 94 -22.48 38.04 7.32
CA ARG A 94 -22.29 37.27 8.56
C ARG A 94 -21.09 36.33 8.44
N GLU A 95 -20.98 35.60 7.34
CA GLU A 95 -19.81 34.75 7.04
C GLU A 95 -18.53 35.57 6.96
N PHE A 96 -18.57 36.72 6.29
CA PHE A 96 -17.43 37.64 6.23
C PHE A 96 -16.97 38.08 7.62
N ARG A 97 -17.91 38.50 8.48
CA ARG A 97 -17.60 38.90 9.86
C ARG A 97 -16.99 37.73 10.66
N SER A 98 -17.55 36.53 10.52
CA SER A 98 -17.02 35.33 11.16
C SER A 98 -15.56 35.09 10.74
N VAL A 99 -15.27 35.13 9.43
CA VAL A 99 -13.93 34.95 8.89
C VAL A 99 -12.96 36.01 9.42
N VAL A 100 -13.37 37.28 9.48
CA VAL A 100 -12.53 38.37 10.01
C VAL A 100 -12.27 38.17 11.50
N CYS A 101 -13.25 37.75 12.29
CA CYS A 101 -13.08 37.42 13.71
C CYS A 101 -12.11 36.25 13.91
N ASP A 102 -12.21 35.19 13.10
CA ASP A 102 -11.31 34.03 13.12
C ASP A 102 -9.88 34.40 12.73
N LEU A 103 -9.72 35.26 11.72
CA LEU A 103 -8.41 35.78 11.34
C LEU A 103 -7.81 36.63 12.46
N ASN A 104 -8.60 37.50 13.09
CA ASN A 104 -8.14 38.35 14.18
C ASN A 104 -7.72 37.53 15.40
N SER A 105 -8.46 36.48 15.76
CA SER A 105 -8.07 35.58 16.85
C SER A 105 -6.75 34.87 16.52
N ARG A 106 -6.59 34.34 15.30
CA ARG A 106 -5.34 33.72 14.84
C ARG A 106 -4.15 34.67 14.86
N ILE A 107 -4.34 35.91 14.41
CA ILE A 107 -3.30 36.95 14.43
C ILE A 107 -2.90 37.29 15.87
N LYS A 108 -3.87 37.47 16.78
CA LYS A 108 -3.61 37.70 18.21
C LYS A 108 -2.87 36.53 18.87
N HIS A 109 -3.10 35.31 18.38
CA HIS A 109 -2.41 34.10 18.82
C HIS A 109 -1.11 33.80 18.05
N GLY A 110 -0.57 34.76 17.28
CA GLY A 110 0.78 34.66 16.72
C GLY A 110 0.89 34.15 15.28
N ALA A 111 -0.22 33.79 14.62
CA ALA A 111 -0.23 33.19 13.28
C ALA A 111 0.35 34.08 12.15
N PHE A 112 0.61 35.37 12.42
CA PHE A 112 1.27 36.29 11.49
C PHE A 112 2.79 36.40 11.70
N THR A 113 3.36 35.72 12.68
CA THR A 113 4.82 35.57 12.77
C THR A 113 5.25 34.51 11.74
N ALA A 114 6.12 34.88 10.79
CA ALA A 114 6.59 34.00 9.71
C ALA A 114 7.15 32.64 10.21
N LYS A 115 7.54 32.58 11.48
CA LYS A 115 8.02 31.37 12.14
C LYS A 115 6.89 30.39 12.48
N GLU A 116 5.72 30.87 12.90
CA GLU A 116 4.62 30.00 13.32
C GLU A 116 3.78 29.49 12.15
N SER A 117 3.60 30.28 11.08
CA SER A 117 2.93 29.79 9.87
C SER A 117 3.71 28.66 9.19
N VAL A 118 5.04 28.80 9.11
CA VAL A 118 5.94 27.75 8.64
C VAL A 118 5.92 26.54 9.59
N ASN A 119 5.96 26.75 10.91
CA ASN A 119 5.88 25.66 11.87
C ASN A 119 4.55 24.91 11.81
N LEU A 120 3.42 25.61 11.60
CA LEU A 120 2.11 24.99 11.46
C LEU A 120 2.05 24.14 10.17
N GLN A 121 2.56 24.67 9.06
CA GLN A 121 2.63 23.94 7.79
C GLN A 121 3.53 22.71 7.90
N LEU A 122 4.72 22.85 8.48
CA LEU A 122 5.64 21.73 8.74
C LEU A 122 5.00 20.68 9.68
N MET A 123 4.21 21.11 10.66
CA MET A 123 3.50 20.20 11.57
C MET A 123 2.43 19.38 10.85
N LEU A 124 1.64 20.02 9.97
CA LEU A 124 0.63 19.35 9.15
C LEU A 124 1.28 18.38 8.15
N GLU A 125 2.33 18.80 7.45
CA GLU A 125 3.09 17.95 6.53
C GLU A 125 3.71 16.75 7.25
N ARG A 126 4.32 16.97 8.41
CA ARG A 126 4.86 15.89 9.27
C ARG A 126 3.77 14.91 9.67
N ASN A 127 2.58 15.37 10.03
CA ASN A 127 1.49 14.49 10.43
C ASN A 127 0.98 13.67 9.23
N SER A 128 0.82 14.30 8.06
CA SER A 128 0.47 13.60 6.81
C SER A 128 1.50 12.53 6.44
N LEU A 129 2.80 12.84 6.57
CA LEU A 129 3.87 11.86 6.34
C LEU A 129 3.85 10.72 7.35
N LYS A 130 3.55 10.98 8.63
CA LYS A 130 3.40 9.92 9.64
C LYS A 130 2.24 8.97 9.32
N GLU A 131 1.12 9.49 8.84
CA GLU A 131 -0.01 8.66 8.42
C GLU A 131 0.34 7.79 7.22
N ARG A 132 1.03 8.36 6.21
CA ARG A 132 1.54 7.59 5.07
C ARG A 132 2.54 6.52 5.51
N LEU A 133 3.47 6.83 6.41
CA LEU A 133 4.42 5.84 6.93
C LEU A 133 3.69 4.65 7.58
N ARG A 134 2.68 4.92 8.41
CA ARG A 134 1.84 3.85 9.02
C ARG A 134 1.14 3.00 7.97
N SER A 135 0.66 3.61 6.88
CA SER A 135 0.04 2.85 5.79
C SER A 135 1.05 1.95 5.06
N TYR A 136 2.29 2.43 4.87
CA TYR A 136 3.36 1.63 4.30
C TYR A 136 3.82 0.50 5.23
N ASP A 137 3.89 0.74 6.54
CA ASP A 137 4.22 -0.30 7.53
C ASP A 137 3.18 -1.42 7.51
N LEU A 138 1.89 -1.08 7.39
CA LEU A 138 0.81 -2.06 7.26
C LEU A 138 0.93 -2.88 5.96
N LEU A 139 1.20 -2.22 4.84
CA LEU A 139 1.39 -2.88 3.55
C LEU A 139 2.61 -3.82 3.58
N LEU A 140 3.69 -3.40 4.23
CA LEU A 140 4.89 -4.22 4.39
C LEU A 140 4.58 -5.49 5.19
N GLN A 141 3.81 -5.39 6.28
CA GLN A 141 3.38 -6.55 7.06
C GLN A 141 2.52 -7.52 6.23
N GLN A 142 1.60 -7.00 5.42
CA GLN A 142 0.78 -7.82 4.52
C GLN A 142 1.64 -8.58 3.50
N LEU A 143 2.57 -7.89 2.83
CA LEU A 143 3.47 -8.51 1.85
C LEU A 143 4.41 -9.54 2.50
N GLN A 144 4.83 -9.33 3.74
CA GLN A 144 5.64 -10.30 4.48
C GLN A 144 4.84 -11.56 4.81
N GLN A 145 3.56 -11.41 5.17
CA GLN A 145 2.67 -12.54 5.42
C GLN A 145 2.38 -13.33 4.14
N GLU A 146 2.06 -12.66 3.03
CA GLU A 146 1.85 -13.31 1.72
C GLU A 146 3.12 -14.06 1.25
N ASN A 147 4.30 -13.45 1.41
CA ASN A 147 5.57 -14.12 1.08
C ASN A 147 5.81 -15.37 1.92
N LYS A 148 5.38 -15.37 3.19
CA LYS A 148 5.49 -16.53 4.06
C LYS A 148 4.59 -17.66 3.57
N GLU A 149 3.33 -17.34 3.26
CA GLU A 149 2.36 -18.32 2.73
C GLU A 149 2.82 -18.91 1.40
N LEU A 150 3.36 -18.08 0.49
CA LEU A 150 3.92 -18.56 -0.79
C LEU A 150 5.13 -19.47 -0.60
N ARG A 151 5.98 -19.22 0.40
CA ARG A 151 7.11 -20.10 0.73
C ARG A 151 6.63 -21.45 1.25
N GLU A 152 5.63 -21.44 2.14
CA GLU A 152 5.03 -22.68 2.65
C GLU A 152 4.40 -23.50 1.51
N GLN A 153 3.68 -22.85 0.58
CA GLN A 153 3.15 -23.50 -0.62
C GLN A 153 4.26 -24.08 -1.51
N LEU A 154 5.34 -23.34 -1.73
CA LEU A 154 6.48 -23.81 -2.52
C LEU A 154 7.12 -25.05 -1.89
N ASP A 155 7.28 -25.08 -0.56
CA ASP A 155 7.83 -26.23 0.16
C ASP A 155 6.91 -27.46 0.03
N THR A 156 5.59 -27.28 0.10
CA THR A 156 4.64 -28.39 -0.11
C THR A 156 4.75 -28.98 -1.51
N LEU A 157 4.75 -28.14 -2.54
CA LEU A 157 4.88 -28.58 -3.93
C LEU A 157 6.23 -29.27 -4.18
N GLN A 158 7.32 -28.77 -3.59
CA GLN A 158 8.62 -29.44 -3.70
C GLN A 158 8.62 -30.84 -3.08
N ASN A 159 7.93 -31.02 -1.96
CA ASN A 159 7.82 -32.34 -1.33
C ASN A 159 6.95 -33.29 -2.17
N GLU A 160 5.86 -32.80 -2.75
CA GLU A 160 5.02 -33.57 -3.68
C GLU A 160 5.82 -34.01 -4.91
N VAL A 161 6.56 -33.10 -5.55
CA VAL A 161 7.41 -33.43 -6.70
C VAL A 161 8.48 -34.46 -6.34
N ARG A 162 9.08 -34.38 -5.14
CA ARG A 162 10.02 -35.41 -4.67
C ARG A 162 9.34 -36.76 -4.49
N ALA A 163 8.16 -36.79 -3.87
CA ALA A 163 7.41 -38.03 -3.68
C ALA A 163 6.98 -38.67 -5.01
N GLU A 164 6.53 -37.86 -5.97
CA GLU A 164 6.22 -38.33 -7.31
C GLU A 164 7.45 -38.88 -8.04
N SER A 165 8.59 -38.18 -7.95
CA SER A 165 9.86 -38.65 -8.52
C SER A 165 10.29 -40.00 -7.93
N GLU A 166 10.19 -40.15 -6.60
CA GLU A 166 10.47 -41.43 -5.94
C GLU A 166 9.52 -42.54 -6.40
N ALA A 167 8.22 -42.24 -6.56
CA ALA A 167 7.24 -43.18 -7.07
C ALA A 167 7.49 -43.59 -8.54
N VAL A 168 7.94 -42.65 -9.39
CA VAL A 168 8.34 -42.97 -10.76
C VAL A 168 9.54 -43.91 -10.76
N MET A 169 10.56 -43.62 -9.93
CA MET A 169 11.75 -44.48 -9.82
C MET A 169 11.42 -45.89 -9.33
N THR A 170 10.42 -46.08 -8.45
CA THR A 170 9.99 -47.41 -8.03
C THR A 170 9.27 -48.15 -9.15
N LEU A 171 8.36 -47.48 -9.87
CA LEU A 171 7.66 -48.06 -11.02
C LEU A 171 8.62 -48.45 -12.15
N GLU A 172 9.64 -47.64 -12.43
CA GLU A 172 10.68 -47.96 -13.41
C GLU A 172 11.45 -49.24 -13.04
N LYS A 173 11.81 -49.40 -11.76
CA LYS A 173 12.45 -50.64 -11.26
C LYS A 173 11.54 -51.85 -11.39
N GLU A 174 10.26 -51.72 -11.04
CA GLU A 174 9.29 -52.80 -11.22
C GLU A 174 9.12 -53.17 -12.69
N TRP A 175 9.08 -52.18 -13.58
CA TRP A 175 8.97 -52.40 -15.01
C TRP A 175 10.21 -53.12 -15.57
N ALA A 176 11.41 -52.74 -15.14
CA ALA A 176 12.65 -53.43 -15.49
C ALA A 176 12.63 -54.90 -15.06
N ILE A 177 12.17 -55.19 -13.84
CA ILE A 177 12.02 -56.58 -13.35
C ILE A 177 11.01 -57.35 -14.22
N ARG A 178 9.86 -56.75 -14.54
CA ARG A 178 8.84 -57.39 -15.39
C ARG A 178 9.38 -57.71 -16.79
N GLU A 179 10.14 -56.81 -17.38
CA GLU A 179 10.73 -57.04 -18.71
C GLU A 179 11.79 -58.15 -18.67
N GLU A 180 12.57 -58.25 -17.59
CA GLU A 180 13.53 -59.34 -17.41
C GLU A 180 12.84 -60.71 -17.24
N ILE A 181 11.81 -60.79 -16.39
CA ILE A 181 10.98 -62.01 -16.24
C ILE A 181 10.37 -62.43 -17.59
N LYS A 182 9.91 -61.45 -18.39
CA LYS A 182 9.33 -61.70 -19.71
C LYS A 182 10.38 -62.27 -20.67
N LYS A 183 11.62 -61.77 -20.67
CA LYS A 183 12.72 -62.35 -21.45
C LYS A 183 13.04 -63.77 -21.00
N GLU A 184 13.19 -64.01 -19.70
CA GLU A 184 13.44 -65.36 -19.17
C GLU A 184 12.35 -66.36 -19.57
N LEU A 185 11.07 -65.95 -19.51
CA LEU A 185 9.94 -66.77 -19.93
C LEU A 185 9.99 -67.07 -21.43
N GLN A 186 10.31 -66.07 -22.26
CA GLN A 186 10.49 -66.26 -23.70
C GLN A 186 11.63 -67.22 -24.02
N GLU A 187 12.77 -67.12 -23.32
CA GLU A 187 13.89 -68.05 -23.47
C GLU A 187 13.52 -69.47 -23.05
N LYS A 188 12.85 -69.64 -21.89
CA LYS A 188 12.35 -70.95 -21.43
C LYS A 188 11.41 -71.58 -22.47
N MET A 189 10.45 -70.81 -22.98
CA MET A 189 9.56 -71.28 -24.05
C MET A 189 10.32 -71.67 -25.31
N TRP A 190 11.32 -70.89 -25.72
CA TRP A 190 12.11 -71.16 -26.92
C TRP A 190 12.94 -72.45 -26.76
N MET A 191 13.55 -72.65 -25.60
CA MET A 191 14.29 -73.88 -25.27
C MET A 191 13.39 -75.11 -25.23
N GLU A 192 12.18 -74.99 -24.66
CA GLU A 192 11.18 -76.06 -24.66
C GLU A 192 10.76 -76.42 -26.10
N LEU A 193 10.53 -75.42 -26.95
CA LEU A 193 10.16 -75.61 -28.35
C LEU A 193 11.30 -76.26 -29.13
N LYS A 194 12.55 -75.87 -28.87
CA LYS A 194 13.74 -76.51 -29.45
C LYS A 194 13.86 -77.98 -29.04
N ARG A 195 13.67 -78.29 -27.76
CA ARG A 195 13.63 -79.66 -27.24
C ARG A 195 12.56 -80.50 -27.94
N LEU A 196 11.34 -79.96 -28.05
CA LEU A 196 10.25 -80.64 -28.75
C LEU A 196 10.54 -80.89 -30.24
N MET A 197 11.20 -79.94 -30.92
CA MET A 197 11.63 -80.14 -32.30
C MET A 197 12.69 -81.23 -32.44
N GLU A 198 13.65 -81.30 -31.50
CA GLU A 198 14.68 -82.34 -31.46
C GLU A 198 14.06 -83.72 -31.16
N GLU A 199 13.13 -83.80 -30.21
CA GLU A 199 12.35 -85.01 -29.92
C GLU A 199 11.54 -85.46 -31.14
N SER A 200 10.88 -84.54 -31.84
CA SER A 200 10.17 -84.83 -33.09
C SER A 200 11.12 -85.35 -34.18
N LYS A 201 12.29 -84.74 -34.35
CA LYS A 201 13.31 -85.20 -35.29
C LYS A 201 13.77 -86.62 -34.96
N ALA A 202 14.03 -86.93 -33.70
CA ALA A 202 14.41 -88.26 -33.24
C ALA A 202 13.30 -89.31 -33.53
N ILE A 203 12.03 -88.97 -33.33
CA ILE A 203 10.91 -89.85 -33.69
C ILE A 203 10.86 -90.08 -35.21
N THR A 204 11.14 -89.05 -36.02
CA THR A 204 11.18 -89.15 -37.49
C THR A 204 12.40 -89.88 -38.05
N THR A 205 13.38 -90.27 -37.23
CA THR A 205 14.53 -91.10 -37.62
C THR A 205 14.47 -92.53 -37.08
N MET A 206 13.50 -92.86 -36.21
CA MET A 206 13.27 -94.24 -35.71
C MET A 206 12.82 -95.21 -36.83
N LYS A 207 13.12 -96.51 -36.71
CA LYS A 207 12.64 -97.53 -37.66
C LYS A 207 11.11 -97.69 -37.57
N SER A 208 10.45 -98.05 -38.68
CA SER A 208 8.98 -98.03 -38.80
C SER A 208 8.24 -98.90 -37.77
N THR A 209 8.82 -100.04 -37.39
CA THR A 209 8.28 -100.96 -36.37
C THR A 209 8.27 -100.34 -34.96
N ASP A 210 9.29 -99.54 -34.62
CA ASP A 210 9.42 -98.91 -33.29
C ASP A 210 8.52 -97.67 -33.16
N ARG A 211 8.28 -96.95 -34.26
CA ARG A 211 7.33 -95.81 -34.28
C ARG A 211 5.91 -96.26 -33.93
N VAL A 212 5.42 -97.35 -34.51
CA VAL A 212 4.06 -97.86 -34.23
C VAL A 212 3.92 -98.27 -32.76
N SER A 213 4.91 -98.95 -32.20
CA SER A 213 4.99 -99.29 -30.77
C SER A 213 4.94 -98.04 -29.87
N PHE A 214 5.71 -97.01 -30.21
CA PHE A 214 5.73 -95.72 -29.50
C PHE A 214 4.35 -95.04 -29.53
N PHE A 215 3.73 -94.88 -30.70
CA PHE A 215 2.40 -94.25 -30.84
C PHE A 215 1.33 -95.00 -30.04
N VAL A 216 1.33 -96.34 -30.05
CA VAL A 216 0.37 -97.15 -29.30
C VAL A 216 0.54 -96.96 -27.78
N ARG A 217 1.78 -96.90 -27.27
CA ARG A 217 2.05 -96.64 -25.84
C ARG A 217 1.67 -95.22 -25.45
N SER A 218 1.98 -94.23 -26.27
CA SER A 218 1.66 -92.83 -26.05
C SER A 218 0.15 -92.58 -26.02
N LEU A 219 -0.62 -93.17 -26.95
CA LEU A 219 -2.09 -93.11 -26.93
C LEU A 219 -2.68 -93.77 -25.67
N ARG A 220 -2.09 -94.87 -25.22
CA ARG A 220 -2.51 -95.56 -23.98
C ARG A 220 -2.25 -94.71 -22.74
N TRP A 221 -1.14 -93.98 -22.71
CA TRP A 221 -0.80 -93.03 -21.64
C TRP A 221 -1.71 -91.80 -21.64
N LEU A 222 -1.95 -91.18 -22.81
CA LEU A 222 -2.87 -90.06 -22.98
C LEU A 222 -4.30 -90.41 -22.54
N LYS A 223 -4.77 -91.61 -22.91
CA LYS A 223 -6.09 -92.13 -22.48
C LYS A 223 -6.19 -92.32 -20.96
N ARG A 224 -5.09 -92.55 -20.25
CA ARG A 224 -5.04 -92.60 -18.77
C ARG A 224 -5.05 -91.20 -18.15
N LYS A 225 -4.23 -90.27 -18.67
CA LYS A 225 -4.15 -88.88 -18.18
C LYS A 225 -5.49 -88.14 -18.35
N LEU A 226 -6.15 -88.30 -19.50
CA LEU A 226 -7.47 -87.71 -19.74
C LEU A 226 -8.56 -88.27 -18.82
N ARG A 227 -8.55 -89.58 -18.53
CA ARG A 227 -9.46 -90.19 -17.55
C ARG A 227 -9.24 -89.65 -16.13
N LEU A 228 -7.98 -89.42 -15.74
CA LEU A 228 -7.65 -88.86 -14.42
C LEU A 228 -7.96 -87.36 -14.31
N GLY A 229 -7.95 -86.62 -15.43
CA GLY A 229 -8.33 -85.20 -15.48
C GLY A 229 -9.84 -84.98 -15.34
N LEU A 230 -10.66 -85.81 -15.98
CA LEU A 230 -12.13 -85.75 -15.89
C LEU A 230 -12.67 -86.07 -14.48
N ALA A 231 -11.93 -86.80 -13.65
CA ALA A 231 -12.31 -87.12 -12.27
C ALA A 231 -12.10 -85.96 -11.28
N ARG A 232 -11.38 -84.89 -11.65
CA ARG A 232 -11.05 -83.76 -10.76
C ARG A 232 -11.90 -82.51 -10.99
N THR A 233 -12.84 -82.54 -11.94
CA THR A 233 -13.66 -81.38 -12.34
C THR A 233 -15.17 -81.60 -12.13
N GLN A 234 -15.58 -82.42 -11.15
CA GLN A 234 -16.95 -82.38 -10.62
C GLN A 234 -16.95 -81.53 -9.33
N PRO A 235 -17.80 -80.49 -9.21
CA PRO A 235 -17.97 -79.76 -7.95
C PRO A 235 -18.67 -80.65 -6.92
N PRO A 236 -18.44 -80.45 -5.60
CA PRO A 236 -19.18 -81.17 -4.59
C PRO A 236 -20.65 -80.76 -4.65
N VAL A 237 -21.54 -81.74 -4.79
CA VAL A 237 -22.97 -81.61 -4.53
C VAL A 237 -23.20 -82.06 -3.09
N ASN A 238 -23.81 -81.16 -2.32
CA ASN A 238 -24.15 -81.19 -0.89
C ASN A 238 -23.02 -80.82 0.08
#